data_AF-A0AA90QW85-F1
#
_entry.id   AF-A0AA90QW85-F1
#
_cell.length_a   1.000
_cell.length_b   1.000
_cell.length_c   1.000
_cell.angle_alpha   90.00
_cell.angle_beta   90.00
_cell.angle_gamma   90.00
#
_symmetry.space_group_name_H-M   'P 1'
#
loop_
_entity.id
_entity.type
_entity.pdbx_description
1 polymer ?
#
loop_
_entity_poly.entity_id
_entity_poly.type
_entity_poly.pdbx_seq_one_letter_code
_entity_poly.pdbx_strand_id
1 'polypeptide(L)'
;MSYLITLFEQHSYLILFIGIFLELMALPISGELLMSYAGYFVYQGKMNYFLALLMVFLSGGLGITVTYWIGKAGGYKLIEKYGKYIHLGPERFKKTAAWFERSGSKLLVFAYFIPGIRHFTGYISGISKMPFRKFIIPAYIGAFLWGVCFITLGKVLGPQWKSFHQAAGKYLIVFLIGLAVLLVGYFAFRFYKVQIKEFFIHLLKRLLERLKTIRAAEIFLIILTLVLIGMVSLMLGLAQDYLYNEFTQFNEIAEYMVHSVVYMSWMKGFLVFQPLYALSSIIALTIIRIWIKGRNRVLEYLLLFVPILGVRLFHESVIQIFHSLQRFGFLGKFHSANFPDLNGMIMITIYGTCLFLLVRHSKRNYITITIPIIGLFQLIGLAIANIALTNVLPSDIAGGYVYGSVWIFFNFLLFEMLRLVLEKY
;
A
#
# COMPACT_ATOMS: atom_id res chain seq x y z
N MET A 1 -39.36 20.59 -8.56
CA MET A 1 -38.24 19.69 -8.20
C MET A 1 -37.70 18.89 -9.37
N SER A 2 -38.52 18.31 -10.24
CA SER A 2 -38.07 17.55 -11.43
C SER A 2 -37.15 18.34 -12.37
N TYR A 3 -37.42 19.63 -12.62
CA TYR A 3 -36.57 20.52 -13.46
C TYR A 3 -35.18 20.78 -12.87
N LEU A 4 -35.08 20.95 -11.54
CA LEU A 4 -33.80 21.13 -10.85
C LEU A 4 -32.99 19.83 -10.83
N ILE A 5 -33.67 18.68 -10.67
CA ILE A 5 -33.02 17.36 -10.75
C ILE A 5 -32.50 17.11 -12.17
N THR A 6 -33.27 17.40 -13.21
CA THR A 6 -32.80 17.25 -14.61
C THR A 6 -31.65 18.20 -14.94
N LEU A 7 -31.68 19.46 -14.48
CA LEU A 7 -30.55 20.38 -14.62
C LEU A 7 -29.30 19.87 -13.87
N PHE A 8 -29.45 19.35 -12.66
CA PHE A 8 -28.35 18.83 -11.86
C PHE A 8 -27.76 17.56 -12.48
N GLU A 9 -28.61 16.66 -12.98
CA GLU A 9 -28.23 15.47 -13.75
C GLU A 9 -27.47 15.86 -15.02
N GLN A 10 -28.00 16.82 -15.78
CA GLN A 10 -27.43 17.28 -17.05
C GLN A 10 -26.04 17.93 -16.87
N HIS A 11 -25.80 18.63 -15.77
CA HIS A 11 -24.48 19.21 -15.49
C HIS A 11 -23.51 18.24 -14.81
N SER A 12 -24.00 17.24 -14.07
CA SER A 12 -23.14 16.27 -13.36
C SER A 12 -22.30 15.43 -14.33
N TYR A 13 -22.88 14.97 -15.44
CA TYR A 13 -22.14 14.25 -16.48
C TYR A 13 -21.10 15.14 -17.18
N LEU A 14 -21.45 16.40 -17.44
CA LEU A 14 -20.55 17.36 -18.08
C LEU A 14 -19.38 17.74 -17.18
N ILE A 15 -19.63 17.97 -15.89
CA ILE A 15 -18.61 18.25 -14.88
C ILE A 15 -17.66 17.06 -14.76
N LEU A 16 -18.20 15.83 -14.71
CA LEU A 16 -17.39 14.61 -14.69
C LEU A 16 -16.51 14.51 -15.94
N PHE A 17 -17.08 14.75 -17.12
CA PHE A 17 -16.35 14.70 -18.38
C PHE A 17 -15.24 15.76 -18.47
N ILE A 18 -15.54 17.02 -18.15
CA ILE A 18 -14.56 18.11 -18.21
C ILE A 18 -13.49 17.91 -17.14
N GLY A 19 -13.87 17.54 -15.93
CA GLY A 19 -12.94 17.36 -14.82
C GLY A 19 -11.89 16.28 -15.10
N ILE A 20 -12.31 15.10 -15.57
CA ILE A 20 -11.38 14.02 -15.93
C ILE A 20 -10.52 14.39 -17.15
N PHE A 21 -11.08 15.15 -18.09
CA PHE A 21 -10.36 15.56 -19.30
C PHE A 21 -9.23 16.52 -18.94
N LEU A 22 -9.56 17.54 -18.14
CA LEU A 22 -8.62 18.55 -17.66
C LEU A 22 -7.56 17.94 -16.76
N GLU A 23 -7.94 17.02 -15.88
CA GLU A 23 -6.99 16.28 -15.06
C GLU A 23 -5.96 15.53 -15.92
N LEU A 24 -6.39 14.84 -16.97
CA LEU A 24 -5.46 14.14 -17.86
C LEU A 24 -4.56 15.09 -18.65
N MET A 25 -4.97 16.35 -18.81
CA MET A 25 -4.10 17.43 -19.30
C MET A 25 -3.08 17.93 -18.25
N ALA A 26 -2.94 17.22 -17.13
CA ALA A 26 -2.05 17.52 -16.01
C ALA A 26 -2.46 18.74 -15.17
N LEU A 27 -3.73 19.12 -15.18
CA LEU A 27 -4.27 20.07 -14.20
C LEU A 27 -4.43 19.38 -12.83
N PRO A 28 -4.19 20.09 -11.71
CA PRO A 28 -4.24 19.54 -10.37
C PRO A 28 -5.70 19.38 -9.89
N ILE A 29 -6.43 18.50 -10.55
CA ILE A 29 -7.79 18.07 -10.21
C ILE A 29 -7.69 16.61 -9.77
N SER A 30 -8.32 16.23 -8.66
CA SER A 30 -8.36 14.82 -8.25
C SER A 30 -9.53 14.12 -8.93
N GLY A 31 -9.25 13.36 -9.98
CA GLY A 31 -10.26 12.56 -10.66
C GLY A 31 -10.77 11.41 -9.84
N GLU A 32 -9.95 10.84 -8.95
CA GLU A 32 -10.39 9.81 -8.01
C GLU A 32 -11.57 10.31 -7.18
N LEU A 33 -11.43 11.50 -6.59
CA LEU A 33 -12.51 12.12 -5.84
C LEU A 33 -13.72 12.39 -6.73
N LEU A 34 -13.51 12.98 -7.91
CA LEU A 34 -14.60 13.31 -8.84
C LEU A 34 -15.42 12.08 -9.25
N MET A 35 -14.75 10.97 -9.59
CA MET A 35 -15.40 9.71 -9.95
C MET A 35 -16.06 9.02 -8.75
N SER A 36 -15.45 9.09 -7.56
CA SER A 36 -16.09 8.55 -6.36
C SER A 36 -17.32 9.37 -5.97
N TYR A 37 -17.31 10.70 -6.14
CA TYR A 37 -18.52 11.53 -6.02
C TYR A 37 -19.58 11.17 -7.07
N ALA A 38 -19.17 10.93 -8.32
CA ALA A 38 -20.10 10.46 -9.34
C ALA A 38 -20.70 9.09 -8.97
N GLY A 39 -19.89 8.18 -8.42
CA GLY A 39 -20.35 6.92 -7.85
C GLY A 39 -21.37 7.11 -6.72
N TYR A 40 -21.13 8.06 -5.82
CA TYR A 40 -22.09 8.41 -4.78
C TYR A 40 -23.43 8.93 -5.34
N PHE A 41 -23.39 9.75 -6.40
CA PHE A 41 -24.61 10.21 -7.08
C PHE A 41 -25.33 9.06 -7.79
N VAL A 42 -24.59 8.08 -8.31
CA VAL A 42 -25.19 6.84 -8.81
C VAL A 42 -25.91 6.08 -7.70
N TYR A 43 -25.34 5.99 -6.50
CA TYR A 43 -26.00 5.38 -5.33
C TYR A 43 -27.29 6.12 -4.94
N GLN A 44 -27.29 7.46 -4.98
CA GLN A 44 -28.49 8.27 -4.70
C GLN A 44 -29.56 8.20 -5.80
N GLY A 45 -29.33 7.44 -6.89
CA GLY A 45 -30.23 7.40 -8.04
C GLY A 45 -30.22 8.66 -8.90
N LYS A 46 -29.27 9.58 -8.67
CA LYS A 46 -29.12 10.85 -9.41
C LYS A 46 -28.21 10.74 -10.63
N MET A 47 -27.52 9.62 -10.83
CA MET A 47 -26.74 9.36 -12.03
C MET A 47 -26.90 7.90 -12.45
N ASN A 48 -26.91 7.67 -13.75
CA ASN A 48 -26.87 6.33 -14.31
C ASN A 48 -25.41 5.85 -14.33
N TYR A 49 -25.18 4.66 -13.77
CA TYR A 49 -23.85 4.05 -13.67
C TYR A 49 -23.14 3.92 -15.03
N PHE A 50 -23.87 3.45 -16.05
CA PHE A 50 -23.31 3.22 -17.37
C PHE A 50 -23.00 4.53 -18.09
N LEU A 51 -23.85 5.56 -17.94
CA LEU A 51 -23.56 6.88 -18.50
C LEU A 51 -22.37 7.53 -17.81
N ALA A 52 -22.26 7.43 -16.48
CA ALA A 52 -21.11 7.96 -15.73
C ALA A 52 -19.80 7.31 -16.20
N LEU A 53 -19.81 5.98 -16.36
CA LEU A 53 -18.66 5.22 -16.86
C LEU A 53 -18.32 5.58 -18.30
N LEU A 54 -19.34 5.75 -19.17
CA LEU A 54 -19.15 6.18 -20.55
C LEU A 54 -18.51 7.57 -20.61
N MET A 55 -18.94 8.52 -19.77
CA MET A 55 -18.37 9.86 -19.71
C MET A 55 -16.90 9.84 -19.28
N VAL A 56 -16.56 9.06 -18.25
CA VAL A 56 -15.15 8.88 -17.82
C VAL A 56 -14.32 8.21 -18.91
N PHE A 57 -14.86 7.20 -19.60
CA PHE A 57 -14.15 6.53 -20.68
C PHE A 57 -13.88 7.47 -21.87
N LEU A 58 -14.90 8.23 -22.30
CA LEU A 58 -14.77 9.18 -23.41
C LEU A 58 -13.83 10.33 -23.05
N SER A 59 -14.02 10.94 -21.89
CA SER A 59 -13.14 12.00 -21.38
C SER A 59 -11.70 11.50 -21.21
N GLY A 60 -11.56 10.33 -20.58
CA GLY A 60 -10.30 9.66 -20.34
C GLY A 60 -9.53 9.39 -21.63
N GLY A 61 -10.23 8.79 -22.60
CA GLY A 61 -9.69 8.49 -23.91
C GLY A 61 -9.31 9.74 -24.71
N LEU A 62 -10.13 10.79 -24.65
CA LEU A 62 -9.83 12.06 -25.32
C LEU A 62 -8.63 12.77 -24.68
N GLY A 63 -8.58 12.89 -23.35
CA GLY A 63 -7.48 13.54 -22.63
C GLY A 63 -6.15 12.85 -22.92
N ILE A 64 -6.11 11.51 -22.85
CA ILE A 64 -4.89 10.77 -23.10
C ILE A 64 -4.46 10.79 -24.59
N THR A 65 -5.43 10.86 -25.51
CA THR A 65 -5.16 11.00 -26.94
C THR A 65 -4.57 12.37 -27.26
N VAL A 66 -5.14 13.44 -26.70
CA VAL A 66 -4.65 14.81 -26.87
C VAL A 66 -3.21 14.92 -26.36
N THR A 67 -2.92 14.43 -25.16
CA THR A 67 -1.55 14.47 -24.59
C THR A 67 -0.55 13.64 -25.39
N TYR A 68 -0.96 12.51 -25.98
CA TYR A 68 -0.13 11.74 -26.92
C TYR A 68 0.23 12.56 -28.16
N TRP A 69 -0.74 13.23 -28.78
CA TRP A 69 -0.48 14.05 -29.97
C TRP A 69 0.35 15.29 -29.65
N ILE A 70 0.14 15.93 -28.49
CA ILE A 70 1.00 17.00 -28.00
C ILE A 70 2.44 16.49 -27.84
N GLY A 71 2.63 15.33 -27.21
CA GLY A 71 3.96 14.72 -27.07
C GLY A 71 4.61 14.40 -28.42
N LYS A 72 3.83 13.85 -29.35
CA LYS A 72 4.31 13.49 -30.70
C LYS A 72 4.67 14.72 -31.55
N ALA A 73 3.88 15.79 -31.46
CA ALA A 73 4.13 17.06 -32.16
C ALA A 73 5.29 17.85 -31.54
N GLY A 74 5.39 17.89 -30.21
CA GLY A 74 6.49 18.54 -29.49
C GLY A 74 7.83 17.82 -29.68
N GLY A 75 7.79 16.50 -29.87
CA GLY A 75 8.95 15.68 -30.19
C GLY A 75 10.10 15.82 -29.18
N TYR A 76 11.31 15.46 -29.61
CA TYR A 76 12.50 15.51 -28.76
C TYR A 76 12.86 16.93 -28.29
N LYS A 77 12.49 17.96 -29.06
CA LYS A 77 12.72 19.37 -28.73
C LYS A 77 12.01 19.80 -27.43
N LEU A 78 10.87 19.19 -27.09
CA LEU A 78 10.17 19.46 -25.84
C LEU A 78 10.96 18.95 -24.62
N ILE A 79 11.65 17.82 -24.77
CA ILE A 79 12.50 17.24 -23.71
C ILE A 79 13.84 17.95 -23.62
N GLU A 80 14.39 18.41 -24.75
CA GLU A 80 15.59 19.23 -24.74
C GLU A 80 15.36 20.57 -24.03
N LYS A 81 14.20 21.21 -24.25
CA LYS A 81 13.83 22.48 -23.63
C LYS A 81 13.35 22.35 -22.18
N TYR A 82 12.52 21.34 -21.87
CA TYR A 82 11.86 21.20 -20.57
C TYR A 82 12.30 19.98 -19.74
N GLY A 83 12.99 19.01 -20.34
CA GLY A 83 13.46 17.77 -19.66
C GLY A 83 14.41 18.04 -18.50
N LYS A 84 15.14 19.16 -18.54
CA LYS A 84 15.93 19.71 -17.43
C LYS A 84 15.08 19.97 -16.18
N TYR A 85 13.83 20.42 -16.33
CA TYR A 85 12.96 20.76 -15.19
C TYR A 85 12.30 19.53 -14.56
N ILE A 86 12.12 18.45 -15.33
CA ILE A 86 11.54 17.18 -14.86
C ILE A 86 12.59 16.08 -14.60
N HIS A 87 13.88 16.43 -14.54
CA HIS A 87 15.01 15.50 -14.32
C HIS A 87 15.09 14.34 -15.34
N LEU A 88 14.45 14.52 -16.50
CA LEU A 88 14.43 13.56 -17.60
C LEU A 88 15.39 14.05 -18.68
N GLY A 89 16.69 13.93 -18.40
CA GLY A 89 17.73 14.31 -19.35
C GLY A 89 17.70 13.45 -20.63
N PRO A 90 18.29 13.94 -21.74
CA PRO A 90 18.44 13.26 -23.02
C PRO A 90 18.70 11.74 -22.95
N GLU A 91 19.69 11.33 -22.14
CA GLU A 91 20.07 9.92 -21.99
C GLU A 91 19.07 9.10 -21.18
N ARG A 92 18.52 9.67 -20.10
CA ARG A 92 17.52 8.99 -19.27
C ARG A 92 16.24 8.79 -20.06
N PHE A 93 15.85 9.79 -20.86
CA PHE A 93 14.73 9.68 -21.76
C PHE A 93 14.93 8.57 -22.80
N LYS A 94 16.10 8.47 -23.45
CA LYS A 94 16.39 7.36 -24.38
C LYS A 94 16.27 5.98 -23.71
N LYS A 95 16.76 5.84 -22.47
CA LYS A 95 16.61 4.59 -21.70
C LYS A 95 15.15 4.30 -21.35
N THR A 96 14.40 5.29 -20.89
CA THR A 96 12.97 5.15 -20.57
C THR A 96 12.16 4.83 -21.81
N ALA A 97 12.40 5.50 -22.94
CA ALA A 97 11.74 5.26 -24.22
C ALA A 97 12.00 3.84 -24.74
N ALA A 98 13.26 3.37 -24.72
CA ALA A 98 13.62 2.02 -25.13
C ALA A 98 13.01 0.94 -24.21
N TRP A 99 12.90 1.21 -22.91
CA TRP A 99 12.21 0.34 -21.96
C TRP A 99 10.70 0.32 -22.21
N PHE A 100 10.09 1.48 -22.47
CA PHE A 100 8.68 1.63 -22.81
C PHE A 100 8.33 0.94 -24.15
N GLU A 101 9.25 0.96 -25.11
CA GLU A 101 9.07 0.26 -26.40
C GLU A 101 9.02 -1.26 -26.24
N ARG A 102 9.80 -1.82 -25.28
CA ARG A 102 9.88 -3.27 -25.02
C ARG A 102 8.78 -3.81 -24.10
N SER A 103 8.31 -3.02 -23.12
CA SER A 103 7.38 -3.50 -22.08
C SER A 103 6.14 -2.61 -21.85
N GLY A 104 6.07 -1.44 -22.50
CA GLY A 104 5.15 -0.36 -22.13
C GLY A 104 3.66 -0.66 -22.33
N SER A 105 3.27 -1.55 -23.24
CA SER A 105 1.84 -1.81 -23.50
C SER A 105 1.11 -2.37 -22.29
N LYS A 106 1.69 -3.30 -21.53
CA LYS A 106 1.03 -3.87 -20.33
C LYS A 106 1.13 -2.91 -19.13
N LEU A 107 2.25 -2.19 -19.02
CA LEU A 107 2.51 -1.25 -17.93
C LEU A 107 1.64 0.01 -18.00
N LEU A 108 1.21 0.40 -19.20
CA LEU A 108 0.30 1.54 -19.40
C LEU A 108 -1.04 1.35 -18.67
N VAL A 109 -1.56 0.12 -18.57
CA VAL A 109 -2.80 -0.16 -17.83
C VAL A 109 -2.61 0.13 -16.34
N PHE A 110 -1.52 -0.37 -15.76
CA PHE A 110 -1.22 -0.17 -14.34
C PHE A 110 -0.84 1.28 -14.02
N ALA A 111 -0.27 2.01 -14.98
CA ALA A 111 0.14 3.39 -14.79
C ALA A 111 -1.04 4.32 -14.43
N TYR A 112 -2.29 3.98 -14.83
CA TYR A 112 -3.49 4.73 -14.45
C TYR A 112 -3.78 4.71 -12.94
N PHE A 113 -3.37 3.64 -12.26
CA PHE A 113 -3.56 3.46 -10.82
C PHE A 113 -2.44 4.10 -9.99
N ILE A 114 -1.41 4.67 -10.63
CA ILE A 114 -0.33 5.36 -9.94
C ILE A 114 -0.52 6.87 -10.12
N PRO A 115 -0.92 7.61 -9.07
CA PRO A 115 -1.08 9.06 -9.13
C PRO A 115 0.19 9.76 -9.63
N GLY A 116 0.03 10.83 -10.40
CA GLY A 116 1.16 11.54 -10.99
C GLY A 116 1.71 10.88 -12.26
N ILE A 117 1.95 9.57 -12.27
CA ILE A 117 2.54 8.88 -13.43
C ILE A 117 1.59 8.96 -14.64
N ARG A 118 0.28 8.71 -14.44
CA ARG A 118 -0.68 8.63 -15.54
C ARG A 118 -0.71 9.88 -16.43
N HIS A 119 -0.60 11.08 -15.87
CA HIS A 119 -0.66 12.33 -16.63
C HIS A 119 0.50 12.46 -17.62
N PHE A 120 1.65 11.85 -17.32
CA PHE A 120 2.83 11.89 -18.20
C PHE A 120 2.86 10.78 -19.23
N THR A 121 2.06 9.71 -19.06
CA THR A 121 2.11 8.55 -19.96
C THR A 121 1.79 8.92 -21.41
N GLY A 122 0.80 9.80 -21.65
CA GLY A 122 0.47 10.27 -22.99
C GLY A 122 1.62 11.05 -23.62
N TYR A 123 2.14 12.06 -22.92
CA TYR A 123 3.27 12.86 -23.39
C TYR A 123 4.50 12.01 -23.70
N ILE A 124 4.92 11.14 -22.77
CA ILE A 124 6.11 10.28 -22.94
C ILE A 124 5.93 9.32 -24.11
N SER A 125 4.76 8.71 -24.27
CA SER A 125 4.47 7.78 -25.38
C SER A 125 4.49 8.50 -26.72
N GLY A 126 3.96 9.73 -26.78
CA GLY A 126 3.98 10.58 -27.96
C GLY A 126 5.40 10.99 -28.35
N ILE A 127 6.19 11.49 -27.40
CA ILE A 127 7.56 11.95 -27.65
C ILE A 127 8.46 10.79 -28.10
N SER A 128 8.24 9.60 -27.54
CA SER A 128 8.95 8.37 -27.92
C SER A 128 8.53 7.82 -29.29
N LYS A 129 7.57 8.48 -29.98
CA LYS A 129 7.01 8.06 -31.28
C LYS A 129 6.44 6.63 -31.25
N MET A 130 5.91 6.19 -30.11
CA MET A 130 5.26 4.88 -29.99
C MET A 130 4.10 4.79 -31.00
N PRO A 131 3.92 3.67 -31.74
CA PRO A 131 2.79 3.55 -32.66
C PRO A 131 1.46 3.73 -31.94
N PHE A 132 0.60 4.62 -32.45
CA PHE A 132 -0.65 5.01 -31.79
C PHE A 132 -1.53 3.81 -31.40
N ARG A 133 -1.63 2.79 -32.25
CA ARG A 133 -2.39 1.56 -31.96
C ARG A 133 -1.87 0.79 -30.75
N LYS A 134 -0.54 0.73 -30.56
CA LYS A 134 0.08 0.06 -29.41
C LYS A 134 -0.12 0.82 -28.10
N PHE A 135 -0.35 2.13 -28.19
CA PHE A 135 -0.57 3.02 -27.06
C PHE A 135 -2.05 3.09 -26.65
N ILE A 136 -2.94 3.33 -27.61
CA ILE A 136 -4.35 3.63 -27.34
C ILE A 136 -5.09 2.46 -26.69
N ILE A 137 -4.85 1.23 -27.14
CA ILE A 137 -5.53 0.03 -26.61
C ILE A 137 -5.30 -0.12 -25.10
N PRO A 138 -4.05 -0.22 -24.59
CA PRO A 138 -3.84 -0.34 -23.16
C PRO A 138 -4.17 0.94 -22.38
N ALA A 139 -4.00 2.12 -22.99
CA ALA A 139 -4.38 3.37 -22.33
C ALA A 139 -5.89 3.44 -22.08
N TYR A 140 -6.71 3.03 -23.06
CA TYR A 140 -8.17 3.05 -22.93
C TYR A 140 -8.67 1.97 -21.98
N ILE A 141 -8.06 0.77 -22.02
CA ILE A 141 -8.34 -0.28 -21.03
C ILE A 141 -8.00 0.22 -19.62
N GLY A 142 -6.84 0.87 -19.44
CA GLY A 142 -6.46 1.49 -18.17
C GLY A 142 -7.45 2.53 -17.69
N ALA A 143 -7.83 3.48 -18.55
CA ALA A 143 -8.83 4.51 -18.24
C ALA A 143 -10.19 3.91 -17.88
N PHE A 144 -10.62 2.87 -18.61
CA PHE A 144 -11.87 2.16 -18.33
C PHE A 144 -11.85 1.46 -16.98
N LEU A 145 -10.82 0.64 -16.70
CA LEU A 145 -10.70 -0.09 -15.44
C LEU A 145 -10.57 0.87 -14.25
N TRP A 146 -9.85 1.98 -14.43
CA TRP A 146 -9.75 3.04 -13.45
C TRP A 146 -11.12 3.68 -13.17
N GLY A 147 -11.88 4.03 -14.20
CA GLY A 147 -13.25 4.54 -14.08
C GLY A 147 -14.19 3.57 -13.36
N VAL A 148 -14.17 2.29 -13.75
CA VAL A 148 -14.96 1.24 -13.07
C VAL A 148 -14.60 1.18 -11.59
N CYS A 149 -13.30 1.19 -11.26
CA CYS A 149 -12.83 1.08 -9.89
C CYS A 149 -13.38 2.22 -9.01
N PHE A 150 -13.16 3.48 -9.39
CA PHE A 150 -13.50 4.62 -8.54
C PHE A 150 -14.99 4.98 -8.53
N ILE A 151 -15.72 4.80 -9.64
CA ILE A 151 -17.18 4.97 -9.66
C ILE A 151 -17.85 3.87 -8.84
N THR A 152 -17.41 2.61 -8.97
CA THR A 152 -17.96 1.52 -8.16
C THR A 152 -17.64 1.72 -6.69
N LEU A 153 -16.42 2.14 -6.36
CA LEU A 153 -16.03 2.47 -4.99
C LEU A 153 -16.96 3.52 -4.38
N GLY A 154 -17.23 4.62 -5.11
CA GLY A 154 -18.13 5.67 -4.64
C GLY A 154 -19.60 5.23 -4.52
N LYS A 155 -20.07 4.38 -5.43
CA LYS A 155 -21.43 3.81 -5.39
C LYS A 155 -21.60 2.89 -4.20
N VAL A 156 -20.61 2.02 -3.97
CA VAL A 156 -20.60 1.12 -2.80
C VAL A 156 -20.59 1.96 -1.55
N LEU A 157 -19.61 2.86 -1.36
CA LEU A 157 -19.47 3.71 -0.17
C LEU A 157 -20.63 4.69 0.07
N GLY A 158 -21.64 4.75 -0.79
CA GLY A 158 -22.70 5.74 -0.74
C GLY A 158 -23.43 5.85 0.61
N PRO A 159 -23.83 4.76 1.29
CA PRO A 159 -24.47 4.85 2.60
C PRO A 159 -23.61 5.53 3.67
N GLN A 160 -22.29 5.37 3.59
CA GLN A 160 -21.32 5.88 4.56
C GLN A 160 -20.45 7.01 4.00
N TRP A 161 -20.88 7.64 2.91
CA TRP A 161 -20.12 8.66 2.20
C TRP A 161 -19.67 9.82 3.10
N LYS A 162 -20.51 10.21 4.07
CA LYS A 162 -20.17 11.27 5.05
C LYS A 162 -18.97 10.88 5.93
N SER A 163 -18.96 9.67 6.47
CA SER A 163 -17.87 9.15 7.30
C SER A 163 -16.58 8.97 6.47
N PHE A 164 -16.70 8.45 5.24
CA PHE A 164 -15.57 8.34 4.32
C PHE A 164 -14.98 9.72 3.97
N HIS A 165 -15.80 10.71 3.67
CA HIS A 165 -15.34 12.05 3.33
C HIS A 165 -14.60 12.74 4.49
N GLN A 166 -15.07 12.56 5.73
CA GLN A 166 -14.40 13.08 6.93
C GLN A 166 -13.04 12.40 7.15
N ALA A 167 -12.99 11.07 7.04
CA ALA A 167 -11.74 10.32 7.15
C ALA A 167 -10.76 10.70 6.03
N ALA A 168 -11.21 10.69 4.77
CA ALA A 168 -10.42 11.09 3.62
C ALA A 168 -9.88 12.51 3.79
N GLY A 169 -10.70 13.46 4.25
CA GLY A 169 -10.26 14.83 4.55
C GLY A 169 -9.10 14.89 5.55
N LYS A 170 -9.19 14.17 6.69
CA LYS A 170 -8.11 14.08 7.71
C LYS A 170 -6.81 13.56 7.07
N TYR A 171 -6.88 12.46 6.31
CA TYR A 171 -5.70 11.86 5.68
C TYR A 171 -5.15 12.65 4.49
N LEU A 172 -6.00 13.35 3.72
CA LEU A 172 -5.60 14.21 2.60
C LEU A 172 -4.89 15.47 3.13
N ILE A 173 -5.33 16.02 4.26
CA ILE A 173 -4.64 17.11 4.96
C ILE A 173 -3.28 16.63 5.46
N VAL A 174 -3.19 15.47 6.10
CA VAL A 174 -1.90 14.88 6.52
C VAL A 174 -0.97 14.62 5.32
N PHE A 175 -1.52 14.14 4.20
CA PHE A 175 -0.77 13.95 2.96
C PHE A 175 -0.30 15.28 2.35
N LEU A 176 -1.15 16.31 2.32
CA LEU A 176 -0.81 17.65 1.83
C LEU A 176 0.24 18.32 2.72
N ILE A 177 0.16 18.16 4.04
CA ILE A 177 1.18 18.62 4.98
C ILE A 177 2.49 17.85 4.72
N GLY A 178 2.44 16.53 4.55
CA GLY A 178 3.61 15.72 4.20
C GLY A 178 4.23 16.12 2.85
N LEU A 179 3.42 16.41 1.85
CA LEU A 179 3.84 16.90 0.54
C LEU A 179 4.42 18.32 0.63
N ALA A 180 3.82 19.21 1.41
CA ALA A 180 4.33 20.55 1.67
C ALA A 180 5.67 20.50 2.41
N VAL A 181 5.82 19.64 3.42
CA VAL A 181 7.08 19.40 4.12
C VAL A 181 8.14 18.82 3.16
N LEU A 182 7.77 17.89 2.28
CA LEU A 182 8.66 17.37 1.24
C LEU A 182 9.07 18.45 0.23
N LEU A 183 8.14 19.31 -0.19
CA LEU A 183 8.41 20.41 -1.13
C LEU A 183 9.26 21.50 -0.48
N VAL A 184 8.98 21.89 0.76
CA VAL A 184 9.81 22.82 1.54
C VAL A 184 11.18 22.22 1.80
N GLY A 185 11.27 20.94 2.16
CA GLY A 185 12.53 20.21 2.29
C GLY A 185 13.30 20.15 0.96
N TYR A 186 12.61 19.98 -0.16
CA TYR A 186 13.19 20.01 -1.50
C TYR A 186 13.67 21.41 -1.92
N PHE A 187 12.91 22.47 -1.62
CA PHE A 187 13.31 23.85 -1.87
C PHE A 187 14.45 24.31 -0.96
N ALA A 188 14.44 23.91 0.31
CA ALA A 188 15.55 24.08 1.24
C ALA A 188 16.79 23.32 0.75
N PHE A 189 16.63 22.07 0.30
CA PHE A 189 17.71 21.30 -0.33
C PHE A 189 18.28 22.00 -1.58
N ARG A 190 17.44 22.68 -2.35
CA ARG A 190 17.83 23.46 -3.52
C ARG A 190 18.58 24.75 -3.17
N PHE A 191 18.17 25.45 -2.12
CA PHE A 191 18.81 26.69 -1.64
C PHE A 191 20.15 26.41 -0.97
N TYR A 192 20.23 25.35 -0.15
CA TYR A 192 21.43 24.95 0.58
C TYR A 192 22.23 23.86 -0.14
N LYS A 193 22.02 23.68 -1.46
CA LYS A 193 22.54 22.58 -2.27
C LYS A 193 24.06 22.38 -2.15
N VAL A 194 24.84 23.45 -2.00
CA VAL A 194 26.30 23.36 -1.88
C VAL A 194 26.71 22.85 -0.49
N GLN A 195 26.14 23.42 0.58
CA GLN A 195 26.41 23.02 1.96
C GLN A 195 25.85 21.62 2.29
N ILE A 196 24.65 21.30 1.81
CA ILE A 196 24.07 19.96 1.96
C ILE A 196 24.84 18.94 1.13
N LYS A 197 25.28 19.27 -0.09
CA LYS A 197 26.07 18.33 -0.89
C LYS A 197 27.44 18.07 -0.25
N GLU A 198 28.10 19.08 0.34
CA GLU A 198 29.33 18.87 1.11
C GLU A 198 29.10 18.07 2.39
N PHE A 199 28.03 18.37 3.14
CA PHE A 199 27.61 17.61 4.32
C PHE A 199 27.24 16.17 3.98
N PHE A 200 26.45 15.94 2.92
CA PHE A 200 26.08 14.61 2.46
C PHE A 200 27.24 13.88 1.82
N ILE A 201 28.18 14.54 1.13
CA ILE A 201 29.40 13.88 0.64
C ILE A 201 30.31 13.50 1.80
N HIS A 202 30.44 14.34 2.83
CA HIS A 202 31.16 13.99 4.06
C HIS A 202 30.45 12.89 4.85
N LEU A 203 29.13 12.98 5.01
CA LEU A 203 28.31 11.98 5.70
C LEU A 203 28.29 10.67 4.92
N LEU A 204 28.16 10.71 3.60
CA LEU A 204 28.17 9.55 2.72
C LEU A 204 29.58 8.99 2.57
N LYS A 205 30.66 9.78 2.60
CA LYS A 205 32.04 9.26 2.73
C LYS A 205 32.24 8.60 4.08
N ARG A 206 31.84 9.25 5.18
CA ARG A 206 31.94 8.72 6.55
C ARG A 206 31.06 7.46 6.73
N LEU A 207 29.89 7.41 6.08
CA LEU A 207 29.02 6.25 6.01
C LEU A 207 29.50 5.22 5.01
N LEU A 208 30.12 5.55 3.86
CA LEU A 208 30.69 4.60 2.90
C LEU A 208 32.00 4.01 3.40
N GLU A 209 32.79 4.76 4.17
CA GLU A 209 34.00 4.27 4.83
C GLU A 209 33.62 3.37 6.01
N ARG A 210 32.55 3.72 6.77
CA ARG A 210 31.91 2.77 7.69
C ARG A 210 31.24 1.60 6.95
N LEU A 211 30.57 1.81 5.82
CA LEU A 211 29.82 0.77 5.09
C LEU A 211 30.72 -0.17 4.29
N LYS A 212 31.91 0.28 3.90
CA LYS A 212 32.98 -0.58 3.36
C LYS A 212 33.63 -1.45 4.44
N THR A 213 33.48 -1.11 5.71
CA THR A 213 33.86 -1.95 6.86
C THR A 213 32.69 -2.77 7.41
N ILE A 214 31.45 -2.36 7.16
CA ILE A 214 30.23 -3.03 7.62
C ILE A 214 29.92 -4.26 6.77
N ARG A 215 29.75 -5.41 7.42
CA ARG A 215 29.30 -6.65 6.77
C ARG A 215 27.82 -6.49 6.37
N ALA A 216 27.37 -7.15 5.30
CA ALA A 216 25.96 -7.13 4.85
C ALA A 216 24.94 -7.43 5.97
N ALA A 217 25.36 -8.16 7.01
CA ALA A 217 24.57 -8.44 8.20
C ALA A 217 24.23 -7.17 9.03
N GLU A 218 25.11 -6.17 9.12
CA GLU A 218 24.85 -4.97 9.93
C GLU A 218 23.92 -4.00 9.19
N ILE A 219 23.98 -3.94 7.85
CA ILE A 219 22.97 -3.22 7.04
C ILE A 219 21.59 -3.86 7.24
N PHE A 220 21.53 -5.20 7.19
CA PHE A 220 20.29 -5.94 7.45
C PHE A 220 19.73 -5.64 8.84
N LEU A 221 20.58 -5.61 9.88
CA LEU A 221 20.18 -5.25 11.25
C LEU A 221 19.65 -3.81 11.35
N ILE A 222 20.30 -2.84 10.70
CA ILE A 222 19.83 -1.44 10.69
C ILE A 222 18.43 -1.37 10.07
N ILE A 223 18.22 -2.02 8.91
CA ILE A 223 16.91 -2.05 8.25
C ILE A 223 15.88 -2.70 9.17
N LEU A 224 16.21 -3.84 9.77
CA LEU A 224 15.33 -4.56 10.69
C LEU A 224 14.93 -3.71 11.91
N THR A 225 15.89 -2.96 12.46
CA THR A 225 15.67 -2.03 13.57
C THR A 225 14.75 -0.88 13.16
N LEU A 226 14.96 -0.28 11.99
CA LEU A 226 14.09 0.79 11.47
C LEU A 226 12.66 0.29 11.24
N VAL A 227 12.51 -0.92 10.69
CA VAL A 227 11.19 -1.56 10.51
C VAL A 227 10.53 -1.80 11.86
N LEU A 228 11.26 -2.31 12.85
CA LEU A 228 10.75 -2.53 14.20
C LEU A 228 10.29 -1.21 14.85
N ILE A 229 11.07 -0.13 14.75
CA ILE A 229 10.68 1.20 15.25
C ILE A 229 9.39 1.68 14.58
N GLY A 230 9.29 1.54 13.26
CA GLY A 230 8.07 1.89 12.52
C GLY A 230 6.86 1.08 12.98
N MET A 231 7.02 -0.23 13.19
CA MET A 231 5.95 -1.10 13.67
C MET A 231 5.55 -0.79 15.11
N VAL A 232 6.51 -0.48 16.00
CA VAL A 232 6.21 -0.04 17.37
C VAL A 232 5.49 1.30 17.38
N SER A 233 5.90 2.24 16.54
CA SER A 233 5.20 3.53 16.40
C SER A 233 3.76 3.33 15.93
N LEU A 234 3.53 2.43 14.96
CA LEU A 234 2.20 2.12 14.46
C LEU A 234 1.37 1.39 15.52
N MET A 235 1.97 0.46 16.27
CA MET A 235 1.36 -0.23 17.41
C MET A 235 0.88 0.76 18.48
N LEU A 236 1.71 1.75 18.84
CA LEU A 236 1.35 2.80 19.79
C LEU A 236 0.22 3.70 19.24
N GLY A 237 0.26 4.04 17.94
CA GLY A 237 -0.82 4.77 17.28
C GLY A 237 -2.15 4.03 17.34
N LEU A 238 -2.17 2.73 17.03
CA LEU A 238 -3.37 1.92 17.13
C LEU A 238 -3.85 1.76 18.59
N ALA A 239 -2.94 1.65 19.55
CA ALA A 239 -3.28 1.64 20.97
C ALA A 239 -3.96 2.96 21.38
N GLN A 240 -3.46 4.08 20.87
CA GLN A 240 -4.05 5.39 21.09
C GLN A 240 -5.44 5.45 20.46
N ASP A 241 -5.58 5.15 19.18
CA ASP A 241 -6.87 5.16 18.47
C ASP A 241 -7.90 4.23 19.14
N TYR A 242 -7.44 3.11 19.70
CA TYR A 242 -8.24 2.18 20.50
C TYR A 242 -8.76 2.84 21.77
N LEU A 243 -7.86 3.44 22.57
CA LEU A 243 -8.20 4.07 23.84
C LEU A 243 -9.08 5.32 23.65
N TYR A 244 -8.90 6.08 22.57
CA TYR A 244 -9.66 7.31 22.29
C TYR A 244 -10.92 7.09 21.44
N ASN A 245 -11.30 5.84 21.17
CA ASN A 245 -12.49 5.48 20.39
C ASN A 245 -12.51 6.09 18.96
N GLU A 246 -11.35 6.21 18.32
CA GLU A 246 -11.25 6.69 16.93
C GLU A 246 -11.56 5.57 15.90
N PHE A 247 -11.64 4.31 16.34
CA PHE A 247 -11.89 3.18 15.44
C PHE A 247 -13.34 2.99 14.97
N THR A 248 -14.34 3.64 15.58
CA THR A 248 -15.75 3.40 15.21
C THR A 248 -15.98 3.65 13.72
N GLN A 249 -15.48 4.77 13.19
CA GLN A 249 -15.62 5.10 11.77
C GLN A 249 -14.84 4.11 10.89
N PHE A 250 -13.64 3.70 11.30
CA PHE A 250 -12.84 2.73 10.55
C PHE A 250 -13.53 1.37 10.47
N ASN A 251 -14.04 0.86 11.58
CA ASN A 251 -14.76 -0.41 11.66
C ASN A 251 -15.99 -0.40 10.76
N GLU A 252 -16.84 0.62 10.89
CA GLU A 252 -18.06 0.76 10.10
C GLU A 252 -17.76 0.79 8.59
N ILE A 253 -16.75 1.55 8.16
CA ILE A 253 -16.36 1.67 6.74
C ILE A 253 -15.78 0.36 6.22
N ALA A 254 -14.84 -0.23 6.96
CA ALA A 254 -14.18 -1.45 6.52
C ALA A 254 -15.15 -2.64 6.47
N GLU A 255 -16.00 -2.81 7.47
CA GLU A 255 -17.02 -3.87 7.50
C GLU A 255 -18.01 -3.71 6.35
N TYR A 256 -18.54 -2.49 6.15
CA TYR A 256 -19.47 -2.21 5.07
C TYR A 256 -18.84 -2.45 3.69
N MET A 257 -17.59 -2.03 3.48
CA MET A 257 -16.86 -2.28 2.23
C MET A 257 -16.68 -3.77 1.97
N VAL A 258 -16.29 -4.54 2.98
CA VAL A 258 -16.09 -5.98 2.85
C VAL A 258 -17.42 -6.66 2.48
N HIS A 259 -18.51 -6.40 3.20
CA HIS A 259 -19.80 -7.02 2.90
C HIS A 259 -20.41 -6.60 1.55
N SER A 260 -20.06 -5.41 1.05
CA SER A 260 -20.62 -4.89 -0.21
C SER A 260 -19.85 -5.32 -1.46
N VAL A 261 -18.55 -5.55 -1.34
CA VAL A 261 -17.66 -5.88 -2.48
C VAL A 261 -17.39 -7.36 -2.58
N VAL A 262 -17.31 -8.05 -1.44
CA VAL A 262 -16.71 -9.37 -1.38
C VAL A 262 -17.76 -10.47 -1.52
N TYR A 263 -17.65 -11.26 -2.59
CA TYR A 263 -18.53 -12.41 -2.79
C TYR A 263 -18.25 -13.51 -1.75
N MET A 264 -19.16 -13.71 -0.79
CA MET A 264 -18.91 -14.55 0.40
C MET A 264 -18.47 -16.00 0.09
N SER A 265 -18.87 -16.57 -1.06
CA SER A 265 -18.64 -18.00 -1.35
C SER A 265 -17.18 -18.39 -1.56
N TRP A 266 -16.36 -17.57 -2.25
CA TRP A 266 -14.94 -17.90 -2.49
C TRP A 266 -14.05 -17.53 -1.30
N MET A 267 -14.46 -16.56 -0.48
CA MET A 267 -13.71 -16.15 0.71
C MET A 267 -13.60 -17.23 1.77
N LYS A 268 -14.58 -18.14 1.85
CA LYS A 268 -14.52 -19.33 2.70
C LYS A 268 -13.26 -20.17 2.43
N GLY A 269 -12.73 -20.12 1.21
CA GLY A 269 -11.48 -20.79 0.84
C GLY A 269 -10.27 -20.29 1.64
N PHE A 270 -10.21 -19.00 2.00
CA PHE A 270 -9.12 -18.48 2.84
C PHE A 270 -9.20 -19.01 4.27
N LEU A 271 -10.40 -19.22 4.82
CA LEU A 271 -10.57 -19.75 6.17
C LEU A 271 -10.06 -21.19 6.32
N VAL A 272 -9.88 -21.95 5.23
CA VAL A 272 -9.28 -23.30 5.26
C VAL A 272 -7.84 -23.28 5.80
N PHE A 273 -7.17 -22.12 5.73
CA PHE A 273 -5.79 -21.95 6.16
C PHE A 273 -5.67 -21.51 7.63
N GLN A 274 -6.77 -21.24 8.31
CA GLN A 274 -6.79 -20.78 9.70
C GLN A 274 -6.70 -21.92 10.76
N PRO A 275 -7.29 -23.12 10.56
CA PRO A 275 -7.28 -24.17 11.57
C PRO A 275 -5.88 -24.67 11.92
N LEU A 276 -5.78 -25.27 13.12
CA LEU A 276 -4.52 -25.79 13.66
C LEU A 276 -3.81 -26.77 12.72
N TYR A 277 -4.54 -27.58 11.94
CA TYR A 277 -3.96 -28.51 10.98
C TYR A 277 -3.27 -27.82 9.78
N ALA A 278 -3.78 -26.67 9.34
CA ALA A 278 -3.19 -25.90 8.25
C ALA A 278 -1.91 -25.20 8.74
N LEU A 279 -1.97 -24.65 9.95
CA LEU A 279 -0.82 -24.05 10.62
C LEU A 279 0.27 -25.08 10.92
N SER A 280 -0.09 -26.27 11.42
CA SER A 280 0.89 -27.33 11.68
C SER A 280 1.53 -27.83 10.38
N SER A 281 0.80 -27.83 9.26
CA SER A 281 1.34 -28.20 7.95
C SER A 281 2.45 -27.26 7.48
N ILE A 282 2.26 -25.94 7.58
CA ILE A 282 3.31 -24.98 7.19
C ILE A 282 4.52 -25.02 8.15
N ILE A 283 4.28 -25.23 9.45
CA ILE A 283 5.34 -25.44 10.44
C ILE A 283 6.15 -26.70 10.10
N ALA A 284 5.49 -27.82 9.80
CA ALA A 284 6.13 -29.07 9.41
C ALA A 284 6.97 -28.91 8.14
N LEU A 285 6.45 -28.24 7.11
CA LEU A 285 7.21 -27.91 5.89
C LEU A 285 8.46 -27.08 6.20
N THR A 286 8.35 -26.13 7.14
CA THR A 286 9.47 -25.30 7.57
C THR A 286 10.51 -26.10 8.35
N ILE A 287 10.09 -27.00 9.25
CA ILE A 287 10.97 -27.92 9.98
C ILE A 287 11.75 -28.81 9.00
N ILE A 288 11.06 -29.44 8.04
CA ILE A 288 11.70 -30.26 7.00
C ILE A 288 12.70 -29.43 6.21
N ARG A 289 12.35 -28.18 5.88
CA ARG A 289 13.25 -27.28 5.15
C ARG A 289 14.52 -26.94 5.96
N ILE A 290 14.39 -26.61 7.24
CA ILE A 290 15.52 -26.36 8.16
C ILE A 290 16.37 -27.62 8.29
N TRP A 291 15.75 -28.79 8.39
CA TRP A 291 16.49 -30.05 8.48
C TRP A 291 17.35 -30.30 7.22
N ILE A 292 16.83 -30.08 6.03
CA ILE A 292 17.55 -30.32 4.76
C ILE A 292 18.60 -29.24 4.46
N LYS A 293 18.31 -27.96 4.76
CA LYS A 293 19.12 -26.82 4.28
C LYS A 293 19.71 -25.93 5.38
N GLY A 294 19.28 -26.06 6.62
CA GLY A 294 19.68 -25.20 7.72
C GLY A 294 21.16 -25.36 8.04
N ARG A 295 21.87 -24.23 8.14
CA ARG A 295 23.31 -24.22 8.42
C ARG A 295 23.58 -24.36 9.91
N ASN A 296 22.83 -23.62 10.73
CA ASN A 296 22.81 -23.78 12.19
C ASN A 296 21.38 -24.12 12.62
N ARG A 297 21.09 -25.43 12.64
CA ARG A 297 19.73 -25.94 12.88
C ARG A 297 19.16 -25.53 14.23
N VAL A 298 19.99 -25.51 15.28
CA VAL A 298 19.56 -25.13 16.64
C VAL A 298 19.04 -23.70 16.64
N LEU A 299 19.85 -22.79 16.10
CA LEU A 299 19.45 -21.40 15.94
C LEU A 299 18.16 -21.31 15.10
N GLU A 300 18.09 -21.93 13.92
CA GLU A 300 16.89 -21.83 13.08
C GLU A 300 15.62 -22.40 13.72
N TYR A 301 15.73 -23.47 14.53
CA TYR A 301 14.62 -23.97 15.32
C TYR A 301 14.21 -23.01 16.43
N LEU A 302 15.17 -22.37 17.12
CA LEU A 302 14.85 -21.33 18.09
C LEU A 302 14.10 -20.16 17.43
N LEU A 303 14.54 -19.73 16.25
CA LEU A 303 13.84 -18.68 15.48
C LEU A 303 12.43 -19.08 15.08
N LEU A 304 12.15 -20.37 14.88
CA LEU A 304 10.82 -20.87 14.57
C LEU A 304 9.94 -20.96 15.82
N PHE A 305 10.42 -21.63 16.88
CA PHE A 305 9.60 -22.00 18.03
C PHE A 305 9.42 -20.86 19.04
N VAL A 306 10.44 -20.02 19.27
CA VAL A 306 10.33 -18.94 20.26
C VAL A 306 9.23 -17.93 19.91
N PRO A 307 9.12 -17.43 18.66
CA PRO A 307 8.02 -16.54 18.30
C PRO A 307 6.66 -17.22 18.42
N ILE A 308 6.54 -18.47 17.93
CA ILE A 308 5.26 -19.19 17.90
C ILE A 308 4.74 -19.51 19.30
N LEU A 309 5.60 -19.95 20.21
CA LEU A 309 5.20 -20.26 21.60
C LEU A 309 5.01 -18.99 22.43
N GLY A 310 5.83 -17.95 22.19
CA GLY A 310 5.80 -16.71 22.96
C GLY A 310 4.71 -15.73 22.57
N VAL A 311 4.07 -15.87 21.39
CA VAL A 311 3.05 -14.92 20.92
C VAL A 311 1.87 -14.76 21.89
N ARG A 312 1.45 -15.85 22.53
CA ARG A 312 0.35 -15.83 23.51
C ARG A 312 0.76 -15.11 24.79
N LEU A 313 1.97 -15.37 25.30
CA LEU A 313 2.51 -14.67 26.46
C LEU A 313 2.66 -13.16 26.19
N PHE A 314 3.12 -12.81 25.00
CA PHE A 314 3.22 -11.42 24.57
C PHE A 314 1.85 -10.74 24.50
N HIS A 315 0.85 -11.40 23.92
CA HIS A 315 -0.53 -10.92 23.88
C HIS A 315 -1.11 -10.69 25.28
N GLU A 316 -0.98 -11.66 26.18
CA GLU A 316 -1.44 -11.55 27.57
C GLU A 316 -0.74 -10.39 28.30
N SER A 317 0.56 -10.18 28.05
CA SER A 317 1.32 -9.05 28.60
C SER A 317 0.80 -7.70 28.10
N VAL A 318 0.46 -7.60 26.81
CA VAL A 318 -0.13 -6.38 26.22
C VAL A 318 -1.48 -6.06 26.85
N ILE A 319 -2.35 -7.05 27.02
CA ILE A 319 -3.66 -6.87 27.67
C ILE A 319 -3.46 -6.41 29.12
N GLN A 320 -2.53 -7.01 29.86
CA GLN A 320 -2.22 -6.57 31.24
C GLN A 320 -1.75 -5.11 31.29
N ILE A 321 -0.91 -4.68 30.34
CA ILE A 321 -0.48 -3.27 30.23
C ILE A 321 -1.69 -2.36 29.98
N PHE A 322 -2.60 -2.74 29.09
CA PHE A 322 -3.82 -1.96 28.84
C PHE A 322 -4.70 -1.83 30.09
N HIS A 323 -4.91 -2.92 30.83
CA HIS A 323 -5.63 -2.86 32.10
C HIS A 323 -4.90 -2.02 33.16
N SER A 324 -3.57 -2.05 33.18
CA SER A 324 -2.77 -1.22 34.08
C SER A 324 -2.94 0.28 33.74
N LEU A 325 -2.83 0.65 32.47
CA LEU A 325 -3.02 2.03 31.99
C LEU A 325 -4.42 2.57 32.33
N GLN A 326 -5.45 1.72 32.25
CA GLN A 326 -6.81 2.08 32.64
C GLN A 326 -6.90 2.51 34.12
N ARG A 327 -6.17 1.83 35.02
CA ARG A 327 -6.14 2.18 36.46
C ARG A 327 -5.54 3.56 36.72
N PHE A 328 -4.68 4.05 35.83
CA PHE A 328 -4.07 5.38 35.93
C PHE A 328 -4.92 6.51 35.33
N GLY A 329 -6.18 6.24 34.96
CA GLY A 329 -7.11 7.28 34.50
C GLY A 329 -7.03 7.59 33.01
N PHE A 330 -6.41 6.73 32.19
CA PHE A 330 -6.61 6.76 30.74
C PHE A 330 -8.07 6.36 30.44
N LEU A 331 -8.93 7.37 30.29
CA LEU A 331 -10.37 7.30 30.05
C LEU A 331 -10.68 6.81 28.62
N GLY A 332 -10.38 5.56 28.34
CA GLY A 332 -10.91 4.84 27.19
C GLY A 332 -11.94 3.82 27.63
N LYS A 333 -13.20 3.94 27.18
CA LYS A 333 -14.11 2.79 27.24
C LYS A 333 -13.57 1.75 26.26
N PHE A 334 -13.29 0.53 26.72
CA PHE A 334 -12.88 -0.57 25.86
C PHE A 334 -14.11 -1.03 25.08
N HIS A 335 -14.12 -0.86 23.75
CA HIS A 335 -15.28 -1.20 22.92
C HIS A 335 -15.18 -2.60 22.29
N SER A 336 -13.98 -3.21 22.27
CA SER A 336 -13.79 -4.61 21.88
C SER A 336 -13.06 -5.40 22.95
N ALA A 337 -13.67 -6.50 23.42
CA ALA A 337 -12.98 -7.44 24.31
C ALA A 337 -11.81 -8.16 23.60
N ASN A 338 -11.72 -8.06 22.28
CA ASN A 338 -10.81 -8.85 21.46
C ASN A 338 -9.64 -8.04 20.91
N PHE A 339 -9.48 -6.75 21.25
CA PHE A 339 -8.33 -5.95 20.78
C PHE A 339 -7.09 -6.13 21.67
N PRO A 340 -5.89 -6.41 21.11
CA PRO A 340 -5.64 -6.86 19.74
C PRO A 340 -6.03 -8.34 19.53
N ASP A 341 -6.48 -8.70 18.33
CA ASP A 341 -6.98 -10.06 18.05
C ASP A 341 -5.86 -11.11 18.15
N LEU A 342 -6.03 -12.07 19.08
CA LEU A 342 -5.06 -13.13 19.31
C LEU A 342 -4.92 -14.04 18.08
N ASN A 343 -6.02 -14.35 17.39
CA ASN A 343 -5.96 -15.21 16.21
C ASN A 343 -5.11 -14.55 15.12
N GLY A 344 -5.34 -13.27 14.86
CA GLY A 344 -4.55 -12.46 13.94
C GLY A 344 -3.07 -12.44 14.31
N MET A 345 -2.74 -12.27 15.60
CA MET A 345 -1.36 -12.35 16.09
C MET A 345 -0.71 -13.71 15.83
N ILE A 346 -1.44 -14.80 16.07
CA ILE A 346 -0.96 -16.16 15.81
C ILE A 346 -0.72 -16.36 14.31
N MET A 347 -1.67 -15.97 13.46
CA MET A 347 -1.56 -16.11 11.99
C MET A 347 -0.34 -15.37 11.45
N ILE A 348 -0.20 -14.07 11.74
CA ILE A 348 0.94 -13.29 11.25
C ILE A 348 2.26 -13.84 11.77
N THR A 349 2.30 -14.32 13.03
CA THR A 349 3.50 -14.90 13.63
C THR A 349 3.92 -16.19 12.95
N ILE A 350 3.00 -17.13 12.77
CA ILE A 350 3.31 -18.43 12.14
C ILE A 350 3.65 -18.23 10.67
N TYR A 351 2.80 -17.56 9.89
CA TYR A 351 3.04 -17.35 8.47
C TYR A 351 4.30 -16.51 8.24
N GLY A 352 4.46 -15.40 8.96
CA GLY A 352 5.62 -14.51 8.83
C GLY A 352 6.93 -15.23 9.14
N THR A 353 6.98 -15.97 10.25
CA THR A 353 8.18 -16.73 10.66
C THR A 353 8.49 -17.87 9.69
N CYS A 354 7.48 -18.65 9.30
CA CYS A 354 7.65 -19.78 8.37
C CYS A 354 8.10 -19.30 6.99
N LEU A 355 7.43 -18.29 6.41
CA LEU A 355 7.77 -17.76 5.10
C LEU A 355 9.18 -17.18 5.07
N PHE A 356 9.57 -16.46 6.13
CA PHE A 356 10.93 -15.95 6.29
C PHE A 356 11.96 -17.09 6.24
N LEU A 357 11.76 -18.15 7.03
CA LEU A 357 12.67 -19.30 7.09
C LEU A 357 12.70 -20.12 5.79
N LEU A 358 11.54 -20.31 5.13
CA LEU A 358 11.44 -21.01 3.85
C LEU A 358 12.22 -20.29 2.74
N VAL A 359 12.18 -18.95 2.76
CA VAL A 359 12.82 -18.08 1.76
C VAL A 359 14.30 -17.88 2.04
N ARG A 360 14.73 -17.81 3.31
CA ARG A 360 16.09 -17.47 3.76
C ARG A 360 17.19 -18.32 3.09
N HIS A 361 16.91 -19.59 2.81
CA HIS A 361 17.87 -20.51 2.17
C HIS A 361 17.68 -20.71 0.68
N SER A 362 16.82 -19.91 0.04
CA SER A 362 16.62 -19.97 -1.40
C SER A 362 17.70 -19.17 -2.14
N LYS A 363 18.45 -19.83 -3.02
CA LYS A 363 19.40 -19.17 -3.94
C LYS A 363 18.72 -18.53 -5.16
N ARG A 364 17.40 -18.71 -5.33
CA ARG A 364 16.65 -18.28 -6.51
C ARG A 364 15.89 -16.98 -6.21
N ASN A 365 16.28 -15.88 -6.87
CA ASN A 365 15.72 -14.54 -6.66
C ASN A 365 14.20 -14.46 -6.88
N TYR A 366 13.61 -15.30 -7.75
CA TYR A 366 12.16 -15.29 -7.93
C TYR A 366 11.43 -15.84 -6.70
N ILE A 367 11.94 -16.92 -6.09
CA ILE A 367 11.34 -17.53 -4.89
C ILE A 367 11.35 -16.55 -3.71
N THR A 368 12.43 -15.77 -3.58
CA THR A 368 12.58 -14.79 -2.51
C THR A 368 11.60 -13.62 -2.60
N ILE A 369 11.00 -13.41 -3.78
CA ILE A 369 10.01 -12.35 -4.01
C ILE A 369 8.60 -12.94 -4.05
N THR A 370 8.40 -14.04 -4.76
CA THR A 370 7.07 -14.63 -4.98
C THR A 370 6.47 -15.22 -3.71
N ILE A 371 7.25 -15.94 -2.89
CA ILE A 371 6.72 -16.57 -1.68
C ILE A 371 6.20 -15.54 -0.65
N PRO A 372 6.94 -14.47 -0.32
CA PRO A 372 6.43 -13.43 0.58
C PRO A 372 5.18 -12.73 0.03
N ILE A 373 5.11 -12.49 -1.30
CA ILE A 373 3.93 -11.88 -1.92
C ILE A 373 2.70 -12.79 -1.77
N ILE A 374 2.84 -14.10 -2.02
CA ILE A 374 1.76 -15.07 -1.83
C ILE A 374 1.34 -15.11 -0.35
N GLY A 375 2.29 -15.10 0.57
CA GLY A 375 2.01 -15.06 2.00
C GLY A 375 1.28 -13.80 2.45
N LEU A 376 1.67 -12.63 1.94
CA LEU A 376 0.99 -11.37 2.21
C LEU A 376 -0.43 -11.37 1.63
N PHE A 377 -0.61 -11.88 0.42
CA PHE A 377 -1.93 -12.07 -0.18
C PHE A 377 -2.81 -13.01 0.66
N GLN A 378 -2.24 -14.11 1.16
CA GLN A 378 -2.92 -15.06 2.03
C GLN A 378 -3.39 -14.41 3.35
N LEU A 379 -2.53 -13.62 3.98
CA LEU A 379 -2.85 -12.89 5.22
C LEU A 379 -3.92 -11.83 4.99
N ILE A 380 -3.84 -11.07 3.90
CA ILE A 380 -4.88 -10.09 3.54
C ILE A 380 -6.21 -10.81 3.28
N GLY A 381 -6.19 -11.93 2.55
CA GLY A 381 -7.37 -12.74 2.31
C GLY A 381 -8.00 -13.30 3.61
N LEU A 382 -7.18 -13.76 4.55
CA LEU A 382 -7.63 -14.17 5.89
C LEU A 382 -8.25 -13.03 6.68
N ALA A 383 -7.66 -11.83 6.65
CA ALA A 383 -8.22 -10.65 7.31
C ALA A 383 -9.61 -10.31 6.74
N ILE A 384 -9.73 -10.21 5.42
CA ILE A 384 -11.01 -9.90 4.77
C ILE A 384 -12.03 -11.02 5.02
N ALA A 385 -11.61 -12.29 4.99
CA ALA A 385 -12.51 -13.42 5.26
C ALA A 385 -13.03 -13.41 6.71
N ASN A 386 -12.19 -13.06 7.68
CA ASN A 386 -12.63 -12.93 9.08
C ASN A 386 -13.60 -11.76 9.27
N ILE A 387 -13.32 -10.60 8.67
CA ILE A 387 -14.28 -9.48 8.68
C ILE A 387 -15.62 -9.91 8.06
N ALA A 388 -15.59 -10.61 6.93
CA ALA A 388 -16.79 -11.01 6.20
C ALA A 388 -17.63 -12.13 6.86
N LEU A 389 -16.99 -13.02 7.63
CA LEU A 389 -17.61 -14.31 8.01
C LEU A 389 -17.61 -14.59 9.52
N THR A 390 -16.76 -13.94 10.33
CA THR A 390 -16.58 -14.26 11.76
C THR A 390 -16.96 -13.12 12.70
N ASN A 391 -17.52 -12.02 12.19
CA ASN A 391 -17.94 -10.83 12.96
C ASN A 391 -16.83 -10.22 13.83
N VAL A 392 -15.56 -10.46 13.49
CA VAL A 392 -14.43 -9.83 14.17
C VAL A 392 -14.23 -8.43 13.60
N LEU A 393 -14.04 -7.44 14.48
CA LEU A 393 -13.90 -6.06 14.04
C LEU A 393 -12.62 -5.86 13.21
N PRO A 394 -12.67 -5.05 12.13
CA PRO A 394 -11.51 -4.73 11.32
C PRO A 394 -10.33 -4.18 12.13
N SER A 395 -10.58 -3.34 13.14
CA SER A 395 -9.56 -2.80 14.04
C SER A 395 -8.90 -3.87 14.91
N ASP A 396 -9.63 -4.87 15.37
CA ASP A 396 -9.08 -5.97 16.17
C ASP A 396 -8.09 -6.80 15.35
N ILE A 397 -8.44 -7.12 14.10
CA ILE A 397 -7.57 -7.84 13.16
C ILE A 397 -6.35 -7.00 12.80
N ALA A 398 -6.54 -5.71 12.51
CA ALA A 398 -5.43 -4.79 12.23
C ALA A 398 -4.47 -4.70 13.43
N GLY A 399 -5.01 -4.58 14.65
CA GLY A 399 -4.26 -4.66 15.89
C GLY A 399 -3.50 -5.98 15.98
N GLY A 400 -4.18 -7.12 15.78
CA GLY A 400 -3.55 -8.44 15.84
C GLY A 400 -2.37 -8.58 14.86
N TYR A 401 -2.50 -8.10 13.63
CA TYR A 401 -1.43 -8.16 12.64
C TYR A 401 -0.24 -7.25 12.98
N VAL A 402 -0.51 -6.06 13.50
CA VAL A 402 0.54 -5.10 13.86
C VAL A 402 1.30 -5.55 15.10
N TYR A 403 0.58 -5.91 16.17
CA TYR A 403 1.18 -6.41 17.41
C TYR A 403 1.97 -7.71 17.16
N GLY A 404 1.42 -8.63 16.36
CA GLY A 404 2.16 -9.82 15.95
C GLY A 404 3.38 -9.51 15.09
N SER A 405 3.32 -8.50 14.21
CA SER A 405 4.49 -8.06 13.42
C SER A 405 5.60 -7.49 14.32
N VAL A 406 5.26 -6.67 15.31
CA VAL A 406 6.23 -6.18 16.31
C VAL A 406 6.92 -7.35 17.00
N TRP A 407 6.14 -8.35 17.43
CA TRP A 407 6.67 -9.56 18.06
C TRP A 407 7.65 -10.32 17.16
N ILE A 408 7.30 -10.54 15.89
CA ILE A 408 8.17 -11.23 14.92
C ILE A 408 9.46 -10.45 14.70
N PHE A 409 9.36 -9.15 14.38
CA PHE A 409 10.53 -8.33 14.06
C PHE A 409 11.46 -8.18 15.26
N PHE A 410 10.92 -8.09 16.48
CA PHE A 410 11.70 -8.12 17.70
C PHE A 410 12.48 -9.44 17.85
N ASN A 411 11.82 -10.58 17.64
CA ASN A 411 12.48 -11.89 17.69
C ASN A 411 13.53 -12.04 16.58
N PHE A 412 13.25 -11.56 15.37
CA PHE A 412 14.22 -11.57 14.27
C PHE A 412 15.46 -10.75 14.61
N LEU A 413 15.28 -9.60 15.26
CA LEU A 413 16.37 -8.73 15.67
C LEU A 413 17.23 -9.38 16.75
N LEU A 414 16.59 -9.87 17.82
CA LEU A 414 17.27 -10.60 18.89
C LEU A 414 18.06 -11.78 18.35
N PHE A 415 17.47 -12.53 17.43
CA PHE A 415 18.08 -13.72 16.88
C PHE A 415 19.26 -13.41 15.97
N GLU A 416 19.15 -12.40 15.10
CA GLU A 416 20.28 -12.02 14.24
C GLU A 416 21.42 -11.40 15.08
N MET A 417 21.11 -10.71 16.18
CA MET A 417 22.10 -10.29 17.17
C MET A 417 22.80 -11.49 17.83
N LEU A 418 22.04 -12.48 18.32
CA LEU A 418 22.58 -13.71 18.90
C LEU A 418 23.49 -14.45 17.91
N ARG A 419 23.07 -14.55 16.65
CA ARG A 419 23.86 -15.17 15.60
C ARG A 419 25.19 -14.44 15.37
N LEU A 420 25.19 -13.11 15.34
CA LEU A 420 26.43 -12.33 15.18
C LEU A 420 27.38 -12.47 16.36
N VAL A 421 26.85 -12.61 17.58
CA VAL A 421 27.65 -12.89 18.77
C VAL A 421 28.28 -14.27 18.64
N LEU A 422 27.50 -15.29 18.30
CA LEU A 422 27.97 -16.67 18.16
C LEU A 422 28.91 -16.90 16.97
N GLU A 423 28.85 -16.09 15.91
CA GLU A 423 29.79 -16.17 14.77
C GLU A 423 31.13 -15.43 15.03
N LYS A 424 31.24 -14.66 16.12
CA LYS A 424 32.48 -13.97 16.53
C LYS A 424 33.34 -14.78 17.50
N TYR A 425 32.79 -15.84 18.10
CA TYR A 425 33.49 -16.84 18.91
C TYR A 425 33.59 -18.14 18.13
#